data_AF-A0A7X4L0W4-F1
#
_entry.id   AF-A0A7X4L0W4-F1
#
_cell.length_a   1.000
_cell.length_b   1.000
_cell.length_c   1.000
_cell.angle_alpha   90.00
_cell.angle_beta   90.00
_cell.angle_gamma   90.00
#
_symmetry.space_group_name_H-M   'P 1'
#
loop_
_entity.id
_entity.type
_entity.pdbx_description
1 polymer ?
#
loop_
_entity_poly.entity_id
_entity_poly.type
_entity_poly.pdbx_seq_one_letter_code
_entity_poly.pdbx_strand_id
1 'polypeptide(L)'
;MVWFRSPAQTLADPVLFLSHVMTCGTVDDLRVVRAHFTDDQLRQALHDGLPGIFDARSWAYWHAVLGVDPVPPLPARRLPG
;
A
#
# COMPACT_ATOMS: atom_id res chain seq x y z
N MET A 1 17.71 10.08 6.73
CA MET A 1 16.72 9.76 5.69
C MET A 1 15.53 10.68 5.94
N VAL A 2 15.44 11.77 5.18
CA VAL A 2 14.38 12.79 5.36
C VAL A 2 13.24 12.43 4.42
N TRP A 3 12.18 11.84 4.97
CA TRP A 3 10.90 11.65 4.28
C TRP A 3 9.85 12.67 4.77
N PHE A 4 10.31 13.91 5.01
CA PHE A 4 9.44 15.00 5.46
C PHE A 4 9.01 15.85 4.27
N ARG A 5 7.99 15.40 3.54
CA ARG A 5 7.05 16.35 2.93
C ARG A 5 5.98 16.66 3.98
N SER A 6 5.52 17.91 3.99
CA SER A 6 4.47 18.38 4.91
C SER A 6 3.31 17.37 4.95
N PRO A 7 2.76 17.01 6.12
CA PRO A 7 1.63 16.09 6.23
C PRO A 7 0.49 16.46 5.27
N ALA A 8 0.27 17.77 5.06
CA ALA A 8 -0.75 18.30 4.17
C ALA A 8 -0.49 18.01 2.66
N GLN A 9 0.77 17.82 2.24
CA GLN A 9 1.12 17.50 0.84
C GLN A 9 1.16 15.99 0.59
N THR A 10 1.50 15.19 1.59
CA THR A 10 1.41 13.72 1.52
C THR A 10 -0.05 13.25 1.51
N LEU A 11 -0.95 14.01 2.13
CA LEU A 11 -2.40 13.85 2.06
C LEU A 11 -3.02 14.18 0.69
N ALA A 12 -2.26 14.70 -0.28
CA ALA A 12 -2.79 14.96 -1.61
C ALA A 12 -3.16 13.66 -2.35
N ASP A 13 -2.53 12.54 -1.98
CA ASP A 13 -2.88 11.20 -2.47
C ASP A 13 -2.63 10.15 -1.35
N PRO A 14 -3.60 9.97 -0.43
CA PRO A 14 -3.44 9.05 0.69
C PRO A 14 -3.29 7.59 0.25
N VAL A 15 -3.82 7.23 -0.93
CA VAL A 15 -3.69 5.90 -1.53
C VAL A 15 -2.24 5.64 -1.93
N LEU A 16 -1.60 6.59 -2.61
CA LEU A 16 -0.20 6.44 -3.03
C LEU A 16 0.74 6.37 -1.81
N PHE A 17 0.49 7.19 -0.79
CA PHE A 17 1.25 7.15 0.46
C PHE A 17 1.13 5.78 1.14
N LEU A 18 -0.10 5.31 1.37
CA LEU A 18 -0.37 4.00 1.97
C LEU A 18 0.28 2.88 1.18
N SER A 19 0.16 2.90 -0.15
CA SER A 19 0.78 1.90 -1.02
C SER A 19 2.30 1.85 -0.83
N HIS A 20 2.96 3.01 -0.74
CA HIS A 20 4.41 3.06 -0.55
C HIS A 20 4.85 2.58 0.84
N VAL A 21 4.11 2.95 1.90
CA VAL A 21 4.40 2.46 3.26
C VAL A 21 4.14 0.97 3.38
N MET A 22 3.08 0.47 2.75
CA MET A 22 2.75 -0.96 2.73
C MET A 22 3.79 -1.79 1.98
N THR A 23 4.46 -1.24 0.95
CA THR A 23 5.56 -1.94 0.27
C THR A 23 6.92 -1.76 0.98
N CYS A 24 7.29 -0.53 1.30
CA CYS A 24 8.67 -0.17 1.70
C CYS A 24 8.83 0.11 3.20
N GLY A 25 7.75 0.16 3.97
CA GLY A 25 7.75 0.54 5.37
C GLY A 25 8.44 -0.47 6.27
N THR A 26 9.03 0.02 7.36
CA THR A 26 9.55 -0.83 8.44
C THR A 26 8.41 -1.39 9.28
N VAL A 27 8.70 -2.39 10.12
CA VAL A 27 7.70 -2.98 11.02
C VAL A 27 7.02 -1.92 11.91
N ASP A 28 7.77 -0.92 12.37
CA ASP A 28 7.20 0.18 13.16
C ASP A 28 6.32 1.11 12.32
N ASP A 29 6.68 1.39 11.07
CA ASP A 29 5.81 2.13 10.15
C ASP A 29 4.49 1.38 9.91
N LEU A 30 4.55 0.05 9.74
CA LEU A 30 3.36 -0.77 9.55
C LEU A 30 2.45 -0.81 10.79
N ARG A 31 3.04 -0.79 11.99
CA ARG A 31 2.27 -0.67 13.24
C ARG A 31 1.54 0.65 13.33
N VAL A 32 2.21 1.75 13.00
CA VAL A 32 1.61 3.09 12.99
C VAL A 32 0.48 3.14 11.97
N VAL A 33 0.69 2.62 10.76
CA VAL A 33 -0.36 2.55 9.72
C VAL A 33 -1.57 1.75 10.21
N ARG A 34 -1.37 0.57 10.81
CA ARG A 34 -2.44 -0.24 11.40
C ARG A 34 -3.19 0.45 12.55
N ALA A 35 -2.54 1.36 13.27
CA ALA A 35 -3.15 2.10 14.36
C ALA A 35 -3.98 3.31 13.88
N HIS A 36 -3.65 3.87 12.72
CA HIS A 36 -4.27 5.09 12.20
C HIS A 36 -5.21 4.88 11.02
N PHE A 37 -5.11 3.76 10.30
CA PHE A 37 -5.92 3.45 9.13
C PHE A 37 -6.74 2.19 9.33
N THR A 38 -7.96 2.19 8.80
CA THR A 38 -8.84 1.02 8.85
C THR A 38 -8.45 0.01 7.78
N ASP A 39 -8.82 -1.26 7.98
CA ASP A 39 -8.59 -2.32 7.00
C ASP A 39 -9.19 -1.96 5.62
N ASP A 40 -10.31 -1.24 5.56
CA ASP A 40 -10.89 -0.77 4.29
C ASP A 40 -10.02 0.26 3.57
N GLN A 41 -9.35 1.16 4.29
CA GLN A 41 -8.40 2.09 3.68
C GLN A 41 -7.17 1.37 3.15
N LEU A 42 -6.73 0.30 3.83
CA LEU A 42 -5.64 -0.56 3.37
C LEU A 42 -6.05 -1.37 2.13
N ARG A 43 -7.29 -1.86 2.07
CA ARG A 43 -7.86 -2.50 0.87
C ARG A 43 -7.92 -1.53 -0.30
N GLN A 44 -8.36 -0.29 -0.05
CA GLN A 44 -8.39 0.74 -1.08
C GLN A 44 -6.98 1.02 -1.63
N ALA A 45 -5.97 1.07 -0.76
CA ALA A 45 -4.58 1.23 -1.19
C ALA A 45 -4.08 0.06 -2.06
N LEU A 46 -4.47 -1.19 -1.75
CA LEU A 46 -4.15 -2.34 -2.60
C LEU A 46 -4.88 -2.32 -3.94
N HIS A 47 -6.13 -1.85 -3.96
CA HIS A 47 -6.96 -1.80 -5.16
C HIS A 47 -6.55 -0.67 -6.10
N ASP A 48 -6.38 0.54 -5.58
CA ASP A 48 -6.08 1.75 -6.34
C ASP A 48 -4.56 1.98 -6.52
N GLY A 49 -3.74 1.19 -5.83
CA GLY A 49 -2.29 1.26 -5.92
C GLY A 49 -1.82 1.09 -7.37
N LEU A 50 -0.96 2.01 -7.82
CA LEU A 50 -0.47 1.96 -9.20
C LEU A 50 0.26 0.62 -9.47
N PRO A 51 0.05 0.04 -10.67
CA PRO A 51 0.78 -1.15 -11.09
C PRO A 51 2.30 -0.96 -10.93
N GLY A 52 2.93 -1.86 -10.17
CA GLY A 52 4.37 -1.82 -9.90
C GLY A 52 4.81 -1.15 -8.60
N ILE A 53 3.89 -0.62 -7.77
CA ILE A 53 4.23 -0.18 -6.41
C ILE A 53 4.38 -1.36 -5.45
N PHE A 54 3.51 -2.37 -5.56
CA PHE A 54 3.58 -3.56 -4.72
C PHE A 54 4.51 -4.61 -5.33
N ASP A 55 5.44 -5.11 -4.53
CA ASP A 55 6.17 -6.34 -4.83
C ASP A 55 5.34 -7.57 -4.43
N ALA A 56 5.74 -8.76 -4.91
CA ALA A 56 5.00 -10.00 -4.67
C ALA A 56 4.92 -10.39 -3.18
N ARG A 57 5.93 -10.05 -2.38
CA ARG A 57 5.98 -10.37 -0.95
C ARG A 57 4.99 -9.52 -0.18
N SER A 58 5.05 -8.20 -0.39
CA SER A 58 4.18 -7.22 0.23
C SER A 58 2.73 -7.45 -0.17
N TRP A 59 2.49 -7.78 -1.44
CA TRP A 59 1.16 -8.15 -1.95
C TRP A 59 0.57 -9.36 -1.23
N ALA A 60 1.30 -10.48 -1.16
CA ALA A 60 0.84 -11.68 -0.47
C ALA A 60 0.62 -11.44 1.04
N TYR A 61 1.54 -10.72 1.68
CA TYR A 61 1.44 -10.39 3.10
C TYR A 61 0.18 -9.59 3.41
N TRP A 62 -0.08 -8.51 2.67
CA TRP A 62 -1.23 -7.65 2.94
C TRP A 62 -2.56 -8.31 2.62
N HIS A 63 -2.64 -9.15 1.58
CA HIS A 63 -3.83 -9.95 1.32
C HIS A 63 -4.10 -10.97 2.43
N ALA A 64 -3.06 -11.63 2.95
CA ALA A 64 -3.20 -12.53 4.10
C ALA A 64 -3.63 -11.77 5.37
N VAL A 65 -3.03 -10.60 5.61
CA VAL A 65 -3.36 -9.71 6.74
C VAL A 65 -4.81 -9.23 6.70
N LEU A 66 -5.34 -8.96 5.51
CA LEU A 66 -6.71 -8.46 5.30
C LEU A 66 -7.75 -9.58 5.09
N GLY A 67 -7.32 -10.84 5.15
CA GLY A 67 -8.19 -12.02 5.03
C GLY A 67 -8.72 -12.25 3.62
N VAL A 68 -7.99 -11.85 2.58
CA VAL A 68 -8.38 -12.05 1.18
C VAL A 68 -7.80 -13.35 0.66
N ASP A 69 -8.67 -14.33 0.39
CA ASP A 69 -8.34 -15.62 -0.21
C ASP A 69 -9.36 -15.98 -1.31
N PRO A 70 -8.93 -16.38 -2.53
CA PRO A 70 -7.54 -16.51 -2.97
C PRO A 70 -6.86 -15.16 -3.23
N VAL A 71 -5.55 -15.08 -2.98
CA VAL A 71 -4.75 -13.87 -3.26
C VAL A 71 -4.77 -13.57 -4.77
N PRO A 72 -5.26 -12.40 -5.20
CA PRO A 72 -5.30 -12.02 -6.61
C PRO A 72 -3.89 -11.91 -7.20
N PRO A 73 -3.74 -11.99 -8.54
CA PRO A 73 -2.45 -11.72 -9.19
C PRO A 73 -2.07 -10.24 -9.05
N LEU A 74 -0.76 -9.95 -9.06
CA LEU A 74 -0.25 -8.57 -9.02
C LEU A 74 -0.81 -7.74 -10.19
N PRO A 75 -1.15 -6.46 -9.96
CA PRO A 75 -1.57 -5.56 -11.02
C PRO A 75 -0.40 -5.34 -11.99
N ALA A 76 -0.53 -5.90 -13.19
CA ALA A 76 0.44 -5.71 -14.27
C ALA A 76 0.20 -4.37 -14.96
N ARG A 77 1.27 -3.62 -15.22
CA ARG A 77 1.19 -2.41 -16.05
C ARG A 77 0.83 -2.83 -17.48
N ARG A 78 -0.39 -2.53 -17.93
CA ARG A 78 -0.74 -2.63 -19.36
C ARG A 78 -0.04 -1.50 -20.11
N LEU A 79 1.02 -1.82 -20.84
CA LEU A 79 1.61 -0.90 -21.82
C LEU A 79 0.68 -0.88 -23.05
N PRO A 80 0.21 0.28 -23.53
CA PRO A 80 -0.47 0.34 -24.83
C PRO A 80 0.55 -0.03 -25.92
N GLY A 81 0.18 -1.01 -26.76
CA GLY A 81 0.91 -1.39 -27.96
C GLY A 81 0.57 -0.50 -29.15
#